data_AF-S4NCF4-F1
#
_entry.id   AF-S4NCF4-F1
#
_cell.length_a   1.000
_cell.length_b   1.000
_cell.length_c   1.000
_cell.angle_alpha   90.00
_cell.angle_beta   90.00
_cell.angle_gamma   90.00
#
_symmetry.space_group_name_H-M   'P 1'
#
loop_
_entity.id
_entity.type
_entity.pdbx_description
1 polymer ?
#
loop_
_entity_poly.entity_id
_entity_poly.type
_entity_poly.pdbx_seq_one_letter_code
_entity_poly.pdbx_strand_id
1 'polypeptide(L)'
;MKRMISRTAMGLAVAALAVGGLATTAQAAPAAAANNGDPTLTDVYVWATDVNLRQQPTSESPRLAVRSQWWADAVCQTQGQTVRDPAVGTNNWWTAVQEFAGSDIAWVNNLYIRGGQKIAGVPDC
;
A
#
# COMPACT_ATOMS: atom_id res chain seq x y z
N MET A 1 34.32 -26.41 -19.65
CA MET A 1 35.45 -25.76 -18.96
C MET A 1 35.13 -25.68 -17.48
N LYS A 2 36.15 -25.92 -16.64
CA LYS A 2 36.10 -26.19 -15.20
C LYS A 2 36.44 -24.89 -14.45
N ARG A 3 35.69 -24.55 -13.39
CA ARG A 3 36.15 -24.10 -12.04
C ARG A 3 34.99 -23.39 -11.30
N MET A 4 34.39 -23.93 -10.23
CA MET A 4 34.84 -24.00 -8.81
C MET A 4 34.96 -22.58 -8.19
N ILE A 5 34.16 -22.21 -7.17
CA ILE A 5 34.53 -21.98 -5.73
C ILE A 5 33.55 -20.84 -5.23
N SER A 6 32.94 -20.76 -4.03
CA SER A 6 33.21 -21.27 -2.68
C SER A 6 31.92 -21.57 -1.90
N ARG A 7 32.05 -22.49 -0.95
CA ARG A 7 31.17 -22.74 0.18
C ARG A 7 31.44 -21.70 1.28
N THR A 8 30.39 -21.21 1.94
CA THR A 8 30.48 -20.70 3.32
C THR A 8 29.25 -21.18 4.09
N ALA A 9 29.42 -22.34 4.72
CA ALA A 9 28.57 -22.78 5.81
C ALA A 9 29.03 -22.02 7.07
N MET A 10 28.17 -21.15 7.61
CA MET A 10 28.31 -20.66 8.97
C MET A 10 27.43 -21.51 9.86
N GLY A 11 28.05 -22.48 10.53
CA GLY A 11 27.43 -23.23 11.62
C GLY A 11 27.35 -22.34 12.86
N LEU A 12 26.13 -22.09 13.33
CA LEU A 12 25.89 -21.59 14.68
C LEU A 12 25.64 -22.79 15.58
N ALA A 13 26.58 -23.03 16.49
CA ALA A 13 26.46 -24.02 17.54
C ALA A 13 25.36 -23.58 18.52
N VAL A 14 24.29 -24.38 18.63
CA VAL A 14 23.28 -24.23 19.68
C VAL A 14 23.79 -24.99 20.90
N ALA A 15 24.33 -24.26 21.87
CA ALA A 15 24.57 -24.80 23.21
C ALA A 15 23.23 -24.83 23.96
N ALA A 16 22.68 -26.04 24.15
CA ALA A 16 21.54 -26.27 25.02
C ALA A 16 22.01 -26.35 26.48
N LEU A 17 21.53 -25.43 27.32
CA LEU A 17 21.50 -25.58 28.77
C LEU A 17 20.05 -25.37 29.21
N ALA A 18 19.42 -26.46 29.65
CA ALA A 18 18.08 -26.47 30.19
C ALA A 18 18.10 -26.07 31.68
N VAL A 19 17.39 -25.00 32.04
CA VAL A 19 16.88 -24.77 33.39
C VAL A 19 15.49 -24.14 33.25
N GLY A 20 14.52 -24.70 33.98
CA GLY A 20 13.09 -24.47 33.82
C GLY A 20 12.62 -23.03 34.01
N GLY A 21 11.54 -22.74 33.29
CA GLY A 21 10.73 -21.53 33.36
C GLY A 21 9.84 -21.53 32.14
N LEU A 22 8.53 -21.73 32.31
CA LEU A 22 7.53 -21.53 31.26
C LEU A 22 7.47 -20.02 30.93
N ALA A 23 8.50 -19.51 30.26
CA ALA A 23 8.46 -18.21 29.63
C ALA A 23 7.69 -18.38 28.33
N THR A 24 6.40 -18.09 28.36
CA THR A 24 5.62 -17.83 27.15
C THR A 24 6.37 -16.75 26.39
N THR A 25 7.01 -17.11 25.27
CA THR A 25 7.50 -16.13 24.32
C THR A 25 6.26 -15.44 23.76
N ALA A 26 5.85 -14.34 24.39
CA ALA A 26 4.92 -13.41 23.79
C ALA A 26 5.63 -12.94 22.51
N GLN A 27 5.25 -13.53 21.37
CA GLN A 27 5.61 -12.98 20.07
C GLN A 27 5.11 -11.54 20.09
N ALA A 28 6.03 -10.59 20.20
CA ALA A 28 5.69 -9.19 20.03
C ALA A 28 4.96 -9.09 18.69
N ALA A 29 3.69 -8.66 18.74
CA ALA A 29 2.94 -8.38 17.54
C ALA A 29 3.82 -7.48 16.65
N PRO A 30 3.88 -7.72 15.33
CA PRO A 30 4.61 -6.82 14.45
C PRO A 30 4.09 -5.42 14.74
N ALA A 31 4.99 -4.50 15.10
CA ALA A 31 4.64 -3.10 15.23
C ALA A 31 3.94 -2.72 13.92
N ALA A 32 2.71 -2.24 14.01
CA ALA A 32 2.05 -1.62 12.86
C ALA A 32 3.07 -0.65 12.27
N ALA A 33 3.38 -0.79 10.98
CA ALA A 33 4.27 0.13 10.32
C ALA A 33 3.81 1.54 10.68
N ALA A 34 4.73 2.36 11.21
CA ALA A 34 4.39 3.73 11.54
C ALA A 34 3.77 4.37 10.29
N ASN A 35 2.50 4.78 10.37
CA ASN A 35 1.89 5.57 9.32
C ASN A 35 2.66 6.88 9.30
N ASN A 36 3.57 7.00 8.34
CA ASN A 36 4.38 8.20 8.11
C ASN A 36 3.64 9.21 7.22
N GLY A 37 2.31 9.09 7.11
CA GLY A 37 1.47 10.01 6.35
C GLY A 37 1.32 11.36 7.06
N ASP A 38 0.79 12.32 6.32
CA ASP A 38 0.43 13.62 6.89
C ASP A 38 -0.76 13.46 7.86
N PRO A 39 -0.60 13.75 9.17
CA PRO A 39 -1.67 13.55 10.14
C PRO A 39 -2.89 14.47 9.94
N THR A 40 -2.81 15.45 9.03
CA THR A 40 -3.92 16.33 8.66
C THR A 40 -4.75 15.78 7.51
N LEU A 41 -4.27 14.74 6.82
CA LEU A 41 -4.93 14.10 5.69
C LEU A 41 -5.56 12.76 6.11
N THR A 42 -6.49 12.28 5.28
CA THR A 42 -7.11 10.98 5.49
C THR A 42 -6.22 9.90 4.88
N ASP A 43 -5.72 8.97 5.71
CA ASP A 43 -5.06 7.76 5.24
C ASP A 43 -6.05 6.87 4.48
N VAL A 44 -5.70 6.49 3.25
CA VAL A 44 -6.47 5.54 2.43
C VAL A 44 -5.64 4.33 2.06
N TYR A 45 -6.29 3.17 2.01
CA TYR A 45 -5.65 1.93 1.59
C TYR A 45 -6.17 1.47 0.24
N VAL A 46 -5.25 1.32 -0.72
CA VAL A 46 -5.56 0.72 -2.01
C VAL A 46 -5.48 -0.79 -1.87
N TRP A 47 -6.59 -1.49 -2.11
CA TRP A 47 -6.71 -2.92 -1.82
C TRP A 47 -6.29 -3.81 -2.99
N ALA A 48 -6.36 -3.30 -4.21
CA ALA A 48 -6.09 -4.04 -5.42
C ALA A 48 -4.59 -4.10 -5.75
N THR A 49 -4.25 -4.93 -6.74
CA THR A 49 -2.91 -5.04 -7.32
C THR A 49 -2.85 -4.36 -8.68
N ASP A 50 -1.66 -3.95 -9.10
CA ASP A 50 -1.39 -3.36 -10.41
C ASP A 50 -2.27 -2.14 -10.74
N VAL A 51 -2.55 -1.33 -9.71
CA VAL A 51 -3.39 -0.15 -9.82
C VAL A 51 -2.59 0.98 -10.47
N ASN A 52 -3.14 1.52 -11.56
CA ASN A 52 -2.53 2.64 -12.27
C ASN A 52 -2.83 3.96 -11.56
N LEU A 53 -1.78 4.66 -11.14
CA LEU A 53 -1.86 6.05 -10.67
C LEU A 53 -1.81 6.97 -11.88
N ARG A 54 -2.78 7.87 -11.98
CA ARG A 54 -3.06 8.67 -13.18
C ARG A 54 -2.80 10.15 -12.96
N GLN A 55 -2.41 10.87 -14.01
CA GLN A 55 -2.21 12.32 -13.92
C GLN A 55 -3.51 13.10 -13.73
N GLN A 56 -4.63 12.56 -14.22
CA GLN A 56 -5.96 13.15 -14.11
C GLN A 56 -6.98 12.06 -13.73
N PRO A 57 -8.22 12.40 -13.30
CA PRO A 57 -9.25 11.43 -12.92
C PRO A 57 -9.89 10.73 -14.13
N THR A 58 -9.06 10.13 -14.97
CA THR A 58 -9.40 9.41 -16.19
C THR A 58 -8.31 8.39 -16.52
N SER A 59 -8.71 7.20 -17.00
CA SER A 59 -7.82 6.13 -17.48
C SER A 59 -7.04 6.52 -18.73
N GLU A 60 -7.52 7.52 -19.47
CA GLU A 60 -6.88 8.02 -20.69
C GLU A 60 -5.68 8.92 -20.40
N SER A 61 -5.56 9.43 -19.17
CA SER A 61 -4.43 10.28 -18.80
C SER A 61 -3.15 9.46 -18.60
N PRO A 62 -1.97 10.11 -18.71
CA PRO A 62 -0.69 9.45 -18.46
C PRO A 62 -0.68 8.69 -17.13
N ARG A 63 -0.10 7.49 -17.17
CA ARG A 63 0.18 6.71 -15.98
C ARG A 63 1.47 7.21 -15.35
N LEU A 64 1.39 7.68 -14.12
CA LEU A 64 2.52 8.18 -13.35
C LEU A 64 3.23 7.05 -12.60
N ALA A 65 2.47 6.09 -12.08
CA ALA A 65 3.01 4.94 -11.34
C ALA A 65 2.07 3.74 -11.38
N VAL A 66 2.58 2.60 -10.91
CA VAL A 66 1.81 1.39 -10.60
C VAL A 66 2.11 1.01 -9.16
N ARG A 67 1.06 0.63 -8.42
CA ARG A 67 1.18 0.20 -7.04
C ARG A 67 0.21 -0.94 -6.74
N SER A 68 0.55 -1.70 -5.71
CA SER A 68 -0.23 -2.84 -5.22
C SER A 68 -0.29 -2.76 -3.71
N GLN A 69 -1.49 -2.84 -3.13
CA GLN A 69 -1.69 -3.04 -1.70
C GLN A 69 -0.90 -2.07 -0.79
N TRP A 70 -1.17 -0.77 -0.88
CA TRP A 70 -0.40 0.26 -0.17
C TRP A 70 -1.28 1.33 0.50
N TRP A 71 -0.68 2.03 1.45
CA TRP A 71 -1.26 3.19 2.13
C TRP A 71 -0.79 4.50 1.49
N ALA A 72 -1.68 5.47 1.38
CA ALA A 72 -1.39 6.80 0.86
C ALA A 72 -2.24 7.85 1.58
N ASP A 73 -1.78 9.10 1.56
CA ASP A 73 -2.54 10.25 2.02
C ASP A 73 -3.54 10.66 0.93
N ALA A 74 -4.81 10.81 1.28
CA ALA A 74 -5.82 11.35 0.37
C ALA A 74 -5.94 12.86 0.54
N VAL A 75 -5.66 13.60 -0.54
CA VAL A 75 -5.67 15.06 -0.58
C VAL A 75 -7.09 15.60 -0.78
N CYS A 76 -7.75 15.17 -1.85
CA CYS A 76 -9.15 15.47 -2.14
C CYS A 76 -9.71 14.43 -3.13
N GLN A 77 -11.00 14.46 -3.39
CA GLN A 77 -11.65 13.57 -4.36
C GLN A 77 -12.65 14.31 -5.25
N THR A 78 -12.87 13.79 -6.46
CA THR A 78 -13.81 14.37 -7.41
C THR A 78 -14.43 13.30 -8.30
N GLN A 79 -15.49 13.65 -9.02
CA GLN A 79 -16.05 12.79 -10.05
C GLN A 79 -15.25 12.93 -11.36
N GLY A 80 -14.94 11.80 -11.97
CA GLY A 80 -14.21 11.71 -13.23
C GLY A 80 -14.76 10.64 -14.14
N GLN A 81 -13.89 10.02 -14.93
CA GLN A 81 -14.30 8.91 -15.79
C GLN A 81 -14.88 7.76 -14.96
N THR A 82 -15.98 7.18 -15.43
CA THR A 82 -16.49 5.93 -14.86
C THR A 82 -15.57 4.76 -15.23
N VAL A 83 -15.00 4.12 -14.23
CA VAL A 83 -14.23 2.88 -14.37
C VAL A 83 -15.15 1.71 -14.08
N ARG A 84 -15.12 0.70 -14.96
CA ARG A 84 -15.83 -0.57 -14.80
C ARG A 84 -14.83 -1.71 -14.81
N ASP A 85 -14.79 -2.45 -13.72
CA ASP A 85 -14.03 -3.68 -13.58
C ASP A 85 -15.02 -4.84 -13.43
N PRO A 86 -15.04 -5.83 -14.34
CA PRO A 86 -15.98 -6.94 -14.29
C PRO A 86 -15.93 -7.76 -12.99
N ALA A 87 -14.79 -7.80 -12.30
CA ALA A 87 -14.61 -8.57 -11.07
C ALA A 87 -14.96 -7.78 -9.80
N VAL A 88 -15.02 -6.45 -9.89
CA VAL A 88 -15.16 -5.57 -8.72
C VAL A 88 -16.46 -4.76 -8.76
N GLY A 89 -16.80 -4.19 -9.93
CA GLY A 89 -17.94 -3.32 -10.10
C GLY A 89 -17.60 -2.03 -10.86
N THR A 90 -18.30 -0.96 -10.54
CA THR A 90 -18.19 0.33 -11.24
C THR A 90 -18.08 1.48 -10.25
N ASN A 91 -17.22 2.45 -10.54
CA ASN A 91 -17.12 3.68 -9.76
C ASN A 91 -16.63 4.86 -10.63
N ASN A 92 -17.17 6.06 -10.39
CA ASN A 92 -16.80 7.29 -11.08
C ASN A 92 -16.10 8.31 -10.16
N TRP A 93 -15.92 8.00 -8.88
CA TRP A 93 -15.15 8.83 -7.97
C TRP A 93 -13.66 8.50 -8.07
N TRP A 94 -12.84 9.54 -8.01
CA TRP A 94 -11.39 9.46 -8.03
C TRP A 94 -10.84 10.26 -6.87
N THR A 95 -9.80 9.73 -6.22
CA THR A 95 -9.09 10.38 -5.12
C THR A 95 -7.70 10.76 -5.59
N ALA A 96 -7.33 12.02 -5.37
CA ALA A 96 -5.97 12.51 -5.47
C ALA A 96 -5.20 12.03 -4.24
N VAL A 97 -4.18 11.21 -4.45
CA VAL A 97 -3.36 10.61 -3.40
C VAL A 97 -1.91 11.07 -3.49
N GLN A 98 -1.27 11.15 -2.33
CA GLN A 98 0.15 11.40 -2.17
C GLN A 98 0.78 10.23 -1.40
N GLU A 99 1.96 9.77 -1.83
CA GLU A 99 2.70 8.77 -1.06
C GLU A 99 3.34 9.38 0.17
N PHE A 100 3.38 8.64 1.29
CA PHE A 100 3.93 9.13 2.56
C PHE A 100 5.39 9.62 2.49
N ALA A 101 6.17 9.15 1.51
CA ALA A 101 7.56 9.57 1.28
C ALA A 101 7.74 10.38 -0.02
N GLY A 102 6.65 10.79 -0.68
CA GLY A 102 6.66 11.52 -1.95
C GLY A 102 5.87 12.83 -1.88
N SER A 103 6.07 13.69 -2.87
CA SER A 103 5.35 14.97 -3.01
C SER A 103 4.42 15.01 -4.22
N ASP A 104 4.51 14.01 -5.11
CA ASP A 104 3.73 13.99 -6.33
C ASP A 104 2.32 13.48 -6.06
N ILE A 105 1.33 14.26 -6.50
CA ILE A 105 -0.08 13.88 -6.45
C ILE A 105 -0.42 13.08 -7.69
N ALA A 106 -1.10 11.95 -7.49
CA ALA A 106 -1.69 11.17 -8.57
C ALA A 106 -3.12 10.76 -8.25
N TRP A 107 -3.89 10.44 -9.27
CA TRP A 107 -5.29 10.05 -9.15
C TRP A 107 -5.46 8.55 -9.19
N VAL A 108 -6.25 8.03 -8.26
CA VAL A 108 -6.67 6.62 -8.20
C VAL A 108 -8.19 6.58 -8.20
N ASN A 109 -8.77 5.71 -9.04
CA ASN A 109 -10.22 5.51 -9.01
C ASN A 109 -10.62 4.79 -7.72
N ASN A 110 -11.66 5.27 -7.05
CA ASN A 110 -12.07 4.79 -5.73
C ASN A 110 -12.57 3.35 -5.76
N LEU A 111 -12.83 2.75 -6.92
CA LEU A 111 -13.08 1.31 -7.07
C LEU A 111 -11.97 0.47 -6.43
N TYR A 112 -10.74 0.98 -6.42
CA TYR A 112 -9.56 0.29 -5.89
C TYR A 112 -9.18 0.73 -4.46
N ILE A 113 -9.93 1.65 -3.85
CA ILE A 113 -9.69 2.16 -2.50
C ILE A 113 -10.70 1.55 -1.52
N ARG A 114 -10.27 1.17 -0.31
CA ARG A 114 -11.21 0.75 0.74
C ARG A 114 -11.97 1.97 1.28
N GLY A 115 -13.29 1.85 1.44
CA GLY A 115 -14.10 2.88 2.12
C GLY A 115 -15.42 3.26 1.44
N GLY A 116 -15.74 2.69 0.28
CA GLY A 116 -17.00 2.93 -0.44
C GLY A 116 -16.79 3.58 -1.80
N GLN A 117 -17.87 4.07 -2.43
CA GLN A 117 -17.76 4.72 -3.74
C GLN A 117 -17.05 6.08 -3.64
N LYS A 118 -17.55 6.96 -2.77
CA LYS A 118 -16.88 8.20 -2.32
C LYS A 118 -16.28 7.92 -0.95
N ILE A 119 -15.02 8.26 -0.71
CA ILE A 119 -14.33 7.91 0.54
C ILE A 119 -14.73 8.90 1.64
N ALA A 120 -15.22 8.40 2.78
CA ALA A 120 -15.55 9.24 3.91
C ALA A 120 -14.28 9.91 4.50
N GLY A 121 -14.38 11.18 4.89
CA GLY A 121 -13.26 11.94 5.45
C GLY A 121 -12.39 12.66 4.41
N VAL A 122 -12.39 12.22 3.15
CA VAL A 122 -11.68 12.91 2.07
C VAL A 122 -12.53 14.08 1.55
N PRO A 123 -12.03 15.33 1.54
CA PRO A 123 -12.77 16.49 1.05
C PRO A 123 -12.96 16.46 -0.48
N ASP A 124 -13.94 17.20 -0.98
CA ASP A 124 -14.09 17.40 -2.42
C ASP A 124 -13.02 18.36 -2.96
N CYS A 125 -12.54 18.07 -4.17
CA CYS A 125 -11.94 19.07 -5.04
C CYS A 125 -13.07 19.83 -5.77
#